data_AF-A0ABC8TBR9-F1
#
_entry.id   AF-A0ABC8TBR9-F1
#
_cell.length_a   1.000
_cell.length_b   1.000
_cell.length_c   1.000
_cell.angle_alpha   90.00
_cell.angle_beta   90.00
_cell.angle_gamma   90.00
#
_symmetry.space_group_name_H-M   'P 1'
#
loop_
_entity.id
_entity.type
_entity.pdbx_description
1 polymer ?
#
loop_
_entity_poly.entity_id
_entity_poly.type
_entity_poly.pdbx_seq_one_letter_code
_entity_poly.pdbx_strand_id
1 'polypeptide(L)'
;MRHLTRSMALAHFLSLLIIFSSLDVLSYGNVSKHQNETLQTMIIQACNNVEDHSSCLLNLESRLADSGHRSPTSILRAALEATLNEARLAKEMVTTFNSLSISPREQIAIEDCKELLDFSVSELAWSLGEMKEIRAGSKNVHLEGNLKAWLSAALSNQDTCLEGFEGTDRKVETFIKGSLTQVTQLIGNVLTLYSQLHSLPFKPQRNSTIKSETESMVFPKWITDGDKELLLSRPKGKHIDAVVALDGSGHYRSITSAIDEAPRYSNRRYIIYVKRGVYHENIDMKKQKTNVMLVGDGIGVTVVSGNRNFMQGWTTFRTATVAVSGKGFIARDMTFRNTAGPENHQAVALRVDSDQSAFFRCSMEGYQDTLYIHSLRQFYRECSISGTIDFIFGNGAAVLQNCKIFTREPLPLQKVTITAQGRKNPHQSTGFSIQNSYVYATRPTYLGRPWKEYSRTVFMNTYLSGQVQPRGWLEWYGDFALNSLWYGEYRNHGPGASLSGRVQWPGYHMIKDASVANFFTVGRFIDGRSWLPSTGVKFSDGLAN
;
A
#
# COMPACT_ATOMS: atom_id res chain seq x y z
N MET A 1 76.39 -30.17 62.74
CA MET A 1 76.05 -28.88 63.36
C MET A 1 74.58 -28.95 63.79
N ARG A 2 74.35 -28.68 65.08
CA ARG A 2 73.14 -28.80 65.92
C ARG A 2 71.95 -27.96 65.36
N HIS A 3 70.64 -28.14 65.61
CA HIS A 3 69.80 -28.83 66.62
C HIS A 3 68.29 -28.79 66.21
N LEU A 4 67.46 -29.74 66.70
CA LEU A 4 66.07 -29.64 67.28
C LEU A 4 64.87 -29.14 66.41
N THR A 5 63.85 -29.96 66.06
CA THR A 5 62.58 -30.42 66.74
C THR A 5 61.28 -29.60 66.55
N ARG A 6 60.23 -30.29 66.05
CA ARG A 6 58.77 -30.31 66.39
C ARG A 6 57.98 -29.04 66.84
N SER A 7 56.82 -28.85 66.18
CA SER A 7 55.45 -28.65 66.75
C SER A 7 54.71 -27.29 66.62
N MET A 8 53.46 -27.38 66.10
CA MET A 8 52.18 -26.70 66.45
C MET A 8 51.93 -25.16 66.35
N ALA A 9 50.76 -24.88 65.72
CA ALA A 9 49.65 -23.99 66.13
C ALA A 9 49.41 -22.60 65.48
N LEU A 10 48.18 -22.47 64.93
CA LEU A 10 47.20 -21.36 64.95
C LEU A 10 47.67 -19.90 65.04
N ALA A 11 47.22 -19.06 64.08
CA ALA A 11 46.07 -18.14 64.25
C ALA A 11 46.06 -17.02 63.18
N HIS A 12 44.84 -16.55 62.86
CA HIS A 12 44.47 -15.34 62.10
C HIS A 12 44.46 -15.42 60.57
N PHE A 13 43.29 -15.75 60.02
CA PHE A 13 42.61 -14.90 59.01
C PHE A 13 41.14 -15.34 58.90
N LEU A 14 40.29 -14.81 59.78
CA LEU A 14 38.85 -15.10 59.83
C LEU A 14 38.11 -13.77 59.95
N SER A 15 37.98 -13.07 58.82
CA SER A 15 37.12 -11.88 58.69
C SER A 15 37.02 -11.40 57.24
N LEU A 16 36.49 -12.21 56.29
CA LEU A 16 36.03 -11.68 54.98
C LEU A 16 35.23 -12.66 54.09
N LEU A 17 34.40 -13.56 54.64
CA LEU A 17 33.57 -14.46 53.83
C LEU A 17 32.12 -14.61 54.35
N ILE A 18 31.44 -13.49 54.60
CA ILE A 18 29.97 -13.47 54.74
C ILE A 18 29.38 -12.24 54.03
N ILE A 19 29.64 -12.03 52.73
CA ILE A 19 28.78 -11.18 51.86
C ILE A 19 28.95 -11.63 50.39
N PHE A 20 28.49 -12.82 50.02
CA PHE A 20 28.32 -13.19 48.60
C PHE A 20 27.12 -14.12 48.38
N SER A 21 25.98 -13.77 48.98
CA SER A 21 24.68 -14.41 48.70
C SER A 21 23.59 -13.43 48.27
N SER A 22 23.96 -12.21 47.85
CA SER A 22 23.01 -11.15 47.44
C SER A 22 23.15 -10.65 46.00
N LEU A 23 24.03 -11.22 45.18
CA LEU A 23 24.27 -10.74 43.81
C LEU A 23 23.42 -11.42 42.71
N ASP A 24 22.82 -12.59 42.98
CA ASP A 24 21.93 -13.25 42.00
C ASP A 24 20.48 -12.70 42.03
N VAL A 25 20.08 -11.98 43.09
CA VAL A 25 18.74 -11.38 43.21
C VAL A 25 18.63 -10.02 42.50
N LEU A 26 19.75 -9.31 42.31
CA LEU A 26 19.79 -8.01 41.63
C LEU A 26 19.72 -8.11 40.10
N SER A 27 20.14 -9.22 39.51
CA SER A 27 20.07 -9.44 38.06
C SER A 27 18.63 -9.71 37.57
N TYR A 28 17.85 -10.51 38.32
CA TYR A 28 16.47 -10.82 37.99
C TYR A 28 15.52 -9.61 38.16
N GLY A 29 15.80 -8.76 39.17
CA GLY A 29 15.05 -7.51 39.40
C GLY A 29 15.22 -6.49 38.25
N ASN A 30 16.43 -6.36 37.70
CA ASN A 30 16.71 -5.42 36.61
C ASN A 30 16.06 -5.84 35.27
N VAL A 31 15.99 -7.14 34.97
CA VAL A 31 15.36 -7.64 33.73
C VAL A 31 13.84 -7.45 33.76
N SER A 32 13.18 -7.75 34.88
CA SER A 32 11.71 -7.55 34.99
C SER A 32 11.33 -6.07 35.01
N LYS A 33 12.16 -5.20 35.61
CA LYS A 33 11.95 -3.76 35.64
C LYS A 33 12.07 -3.15 34.24
N HIS A 34 13.11 -3.50 33.48
CA HIS A 34 13.27 -3.03 32.10
C HIS A 34 12.18 -3.57 31.14
N GLN A 35 11.73 -4.82 31.32
CA GLN A 35 10.60 -5.34 30.54
C GLN A 35 9.30 -4.59 30.86
N ASN A 36 9.04 -4.29 32.12
CA ASN A 36 7.87 -3.49 32.52
C ASN A 36 7.95 -2.05 31.99
N GLU A 37 9.11 -1.40 32.05
CA GLU A 37 9.33 -0.07 31.45
C GLU A 37 9.09 -0.10 29.93
N THR A 38 9.57 -1.13 29.23
CA THR A 38 9.37 -1.30 27.78
C THR A 38 7.90 -1.52 27.41
N LEU A 39 7.15 -2.29 28.21
CA LEU A 39 5.72 -2.48 27.98
C LEU A 39 4.94 -1.20 28.24
N GLN A 40 5.33 -0.40 29.24
CA GLN A 40 4.71 0.88 29.54
C GLN A 40 4.95 1.92 28.44
N THR A 41 6.16 2.00 27.88
CA THR A 41 6.42 2.90 26.75
C THR A 41 5.60 2.53 25.52
N MET A 42 5.37 1.24 25.24
CA MET A 42 4.49 0.81 24.16
C MET A 42 3.02 1.19 24.39
N ILE A 43 2.54 1.11 25.63
CA ILE A 43 1.16 1.54 26.00
C ILE A 43 1.01 3.04 25.75
N ILE A 44 1.98 3.85 26.19
CA ILE A 44 1.99 5.30 25.94
C ILE A 44 2.03 5.59 24.43
N GLN A 45 2.89 4.88 23.69
CA GLN A 45 3.02 5.04 22.24
C GLN A 45 1.72 4.69 21.48
N ALA A 46 0.91 3.76 21.98
CA ALA A 46 -0.38 3.42 21.38
C ALA A 46 -1.38 4.60 21.40
N CYS A 47 -1.26 5.47 22.40
CA CYS A 47 -2.15 6.61 22.63
C CYS A 47 -1.52 7.96 22.28
N ASN A 48 -0.33 7.97 21.68
CA ASN A 48 0.40 9.19 21.37
C ASN A 48 -0.41 10.14 20.46
N ASN A 49 -0.40 11.43 20.80
CA ASN A 49 -1.12 12.49 20.07
C ASN A 49 -2.65 12.30 19.91
N VAL A 50 -3.27 11.37 20.64
CA VAL A 50 -4.74 11.24 20.69
C VAL A 50 -5.31 12.35 21.57
N GLU A 51 -6.41 12.99 21.14
CA GLU A 51 -7.01 14.15 21.83
C GLU A 51 -7.37 13.84 23.28
N ASP A 52 -8.09 12.74 23.55
CA ASP A 52 -8.32 12.22 24.91
C ASP A 52 -7.32 11.09 25.23
N HIS A 53 -6.08 11.50 25.48
CA HIS A 53 -4.99 10.59 25.83
C HIS A 53 -5.31 9.74 27.09
N SER A 54 -5.95 10.32 28.09
CA SER A 54 -6.36 9.64 29.33
C SER A 54 -7.34 8.49 29.07
N SER A 55 -8.42 8.76 28.33
CA SER A 55 -9.42 7.73 28.01
C SER A 55 -8.83 6.65 27.11
N CYS A 56 -7.93 7.02 26.18
CA CYS A 56 -7.21 6.04 25.37
C CYS A 56 -6.40 5.06 26.26
N LEU A 57 -5.63 5.58 27.22
CA LEU A 57 -4.85 4.73 28.13
C LEU A 57 -5.74 3.82 28.97
N LEU A 58 -6.79 4.35 29.60
CA LEU A 58 -7.71 3.56 30.41
C LEU A 58 -8.40 2.45 29.61
N ASN A 59 -8.85 2.75 28.39
CA ASN A 59 -9.44 1.76 27.49
C ASN A 59 -8.44 0.67 27.10
N LEU A 60 -7.18 1.02 26.86
CA LEU A 60 -6.13 0.08 26.51
C LEU A 60 -5.76 -0.82 27.71
N GLU A 61 -5.63 -0.24 28.90
CA GLU A 61 -5.34 -0.96 30.14
C GLU A 61 -6.46 -1.93 30.51
N SER A 62 -7.73 -1.52 30.37
CA SER A 62 -8.89 -2.39 30.59
C SER A 62 -8.86 -3.61 29.68
N ARG A 63 -8.62 -3.43 28.36
CA ARG A 63 -8.51 -4.55 27.40
C ARG A 63 -7.35 -5.48 27.70
N LEU A 64 -6.24 -4.93 28.18
CA LEU A 64 -5.08 -5.73 28.57
C LEU A 64 -5.36 -6.58 29.82
N ALA A 65 -6.12 -6.04 30.78
CA ALA A 65 -6.53 -6.78 31.97
C ALA A 65 -7.40 -8.01 31.61
N ASP A 66 -8.35 -7.87 30.67
CA ASP A 66 -9.20 -8.97 30.20
C ASP A 66 -8.41 -10.11 29.54
N SER A 67 -7.26 -9.79 28.93
CA SER A 67 -6.43 -10.77 28.23
C SER A 67 -5.54 -11.61 29.15
N GLY A 68 -5.43 -11.25 30.43
CA GLY A 68 -4.68 -11.95 31.47
C GLY A 68 -3.16 -11.95 31.33
N HIS A 69 -2.58 -11.54 30.19
CA HIS A 69 -1.13 -11.54 29.93
C HIS A 69 -0.67 -10.27 29.19
N ARG A 70 0.29 -9.55 29.77
CA ARG A 70 0.93 -8.38 29.14
C ARG A 70 2.15 -8.80 28.35
N SER A 71 2.12 -8.56 27.04
CA SER A 71 3.19 -8.84 26.09
C SER A 71 3.15 -7.79 24.98
N PRO A 72 4.24 -7.59 24.23
CA PRO A 72 4.26 -6.62 23.14
C PRO A 72 3.18 -6.91 22.07
N THR A 73 2.94 -8.19 21.78
CA THR A 73 1.89 -8.62 20.84
C THR A 73 0.48 -8.41 21.39
N SER A 74 0.25 -8.60 22.70
CA SER A 74 -1.06 -8.33 23.30
C SER A 74 -1.37 -6.82 23.37
N ILE A 75 -0.36 -5.96 23.59
CA ILE A 75 -0.50 -4.50 23.48
C ILE A 75 -0.86 -4.09 22.06
N LEU A 76 -0.12 -4.55 21.05
CA LEU A 76 -0.40 -4.24 19.65
C LEU A 76 -1.82 -4.67 19.26
N ARG A 77 -2.24 -5.87 19.67
CA ARG A 77 -3.59 -6.38 19.41
C ARG A 77 -4.67 -5.52 20.07
N ALA A 78 -4.49 -5.17 21.35
CA ALA A 78 -5.44 -4.35 22.08
C ALA A 78 -5.56 -2.94 21.49
N ALA A 79 -4.43 -2.34 21.07
CA ALA A 79 -4.42 -1.06 20.37
C ALA A 79 -5.14 -1.13 19.02
N LEU A 80 -4.94 -2.21 18.26
CA LEU A 80 -5.62 -2.45 16.99
C LEU A 80 -7.14 -2.68 17.17
N GLU A 81 -7.55 -3.41 18.21
CA GLU A 81 -8.98 -3.57 18.57
C GLU A 81 -9.63 -2.24 18.96
N ALA A 82 -8.93 -1.42 19.76
CA ALA A 82 -9.41 -0.07 20.11
C ALA A 82 -9.56 0.81 18.85
N THR A 83 -8.55 0.78 17.98
CA THR A 83 -8.55 1.53 16.71
C THR A 83 -9.70 1.08 15.79
N LEU A 84 -9.96 -0.22 15.69
CA LEU A 84 -11.08 -0.76 14.91
C LEU A 84 -12.43 -0.28 15.44
N ASN A 85 -12.60 -0.20 16.76
CA ASN A 85 -13.84 0.30 17.35
C ASN A 85 -14.00 1.81 17.09
N GLU A 86 -12.94 2.60 17.21
CA GLU A 86 -12.98 4.02 16.87
C GLU A 86 -13.35 4.24 15.38
N ALA A 87 -12.78 3.45 14.47
CA ALA A 87 -13.11 3.51 13.04
C ALA A 87 -14.59 3.17 12.76
N ARG A 88 -15.18 2.25 13.53
CA ARG A 88 -16.62 1.92 13.45
C ARG A 88 -17.48 3.09 13.92
N LEU A 89 -17.13 3.72 15.05
CA LEU A 89 -17.85 4.89 15.57
C LEU A 89 -17.78 6.06 14.59
N ALA A 90 -16.61 6.34 14.02
CA ALA A 90 -16.45 7.37 12.98
C ALA A 90 -17.32 7.07 11.74
N LYS A 91 -17.39 5.81 11.31
CA LYS A 91 -18.26 5.38 10.20
C LYS A 91 -19.73 5.62 10.52
N GLU A 92 -20.18 5.22 11.71
CA GLU A 92 -21.56 5.44 12.17
C GLU A 92 -21.91 6.93 12.23
N MET A 93 -21.01 7.75 12.77
CA MET A 93 -21.18 9.21 12.79
C MET A 93 -21.32 9.80 11.37
N VAL A 94 -20.47 9.42 10.42
CA VAL A 94 -20.60 9.93 9.03
C VAL A 94 -21.95 9.52 8.42
N THR A 95 -22.45 8.32 8.74
CA THR A 95 -23.75 7.86 8.20
C THR A 95 -24.93 8.69 8.66
N THR A 96 -24.85 9.42 9.78
CA THR A 96 -25.96 10.28 10.25
C THR A 96 -26.14 11.54 9.42
N PHE A 97 -25.15 11.93 8.61
CA PHE A 97 -25.22 13.16 7.80
C PHE A 97 -25.91 12.97 6.44
N ASN A 98 -26.30 11.74 6.06
CA ASN A 98 -26.90 11.46 4.74
C ASN A 98 -28.17 12.25 4.44
N SER A 99 -28.92 12.65 5.47
CA SER A 99 -30.17 13.40 5.34
C SER A 99 -30.02 14.92 5.48
N LEU A 100 -28.82 15.43 5.74
CA LEU A 100 -28.60 16.85 6.09
C LEU A 100 -28.09 17.70 4.93
N SER A 101 -27.55 17.09 3.88
CA SER A 101 -26.99 17.83 2.74
C SER A 101 -27.96 17.95 1.57
N ILE A 102 -28.09 19.17 1.04
CA ILE A 102 -28.82 19.48 -0.20
C ILE A 102 -27.90 19.60 -1.43
N SER A 103 -26.58 19.57 -1.23
CA SER A 103 -25.60 19.72 -2.32
C SER A 103 -25.24 18.34 -2.91
N PRO A 104 -25.44 18.10 -4.22
CA PRO A 104 -25.09 16.83 -4.84
C PRO A 104 -23.61 16.45 -4.64
N ARG A 105 -22.71 17.43 -4.68
CA ARG A 105 -21.27 17.21 -4.47
C ARG A 105 -20.94 16.79 -3.04
N GLU A 106 -21.59 17.41 -2.05
CA GLU A 106 -21.40 17.05 -0.65
C GLU A 106 -22.01 15.67 -0.35
N GLN A 107 -23.15 15.30 -0.96
CA GLN A 107 -23.69 13.95 -0.87
C GLN A 107 -22.71 12.89 -1.41
N ILE A 108 -22.07 13.16 -2.56
CA ILE A 108 -21.03 12.27 -3.10
C ILE A 108 -19.86 12.17 -2.12
N ALA A 109 -19.40 13.28 -1.54
CA ALA A 109 -18.32 13.29 -0.55
C ALA A 109 -18.65 12.47 0.71
N ILE A 110 -19.90 12.56 1.20
CA ILE A 110 -20.38 11.75 2.33
C ILE A 110 -20.37 10.25 1.98
N GLU A 111 -20.87 9.86 0.81
CA GLU A 111 -20.86 8.47 0.38
C GLU A 111 -19.44 7.93 0.16
N ASP A 112 -18.53 8.75 -0.38
CA ASP A 112 -17.11 8.42 -0.47
C ASP A 112 -16.52 8.17 0.91
N CYS A 113 -16.80 9.06 1.87
CA CYS A 113 -16.29 8.90 3.23
C CYS A 113 -16.80 7.64 3.91
N LYS A 114 -18.09 7.30 3.72
CA LYS A 114 -18.69 6.05 4.24
C LYS A 114 -17.98 4.82 3.67
N GLU A 115 -17.74 4.82 2.36
CA GLU A 115 -17.05 3.72 1.67
C GLU A 115 -15.60 3.58 2.14
N LEU A 116 -14.87 4.69 2.24
CA LEU A 116 -13.48 4.74 2.69
C LEU A 116 -13.33 4.29 4.15
N LEU A 117 -14.23 4.69 5.05
CA LEU A 117 -14.25 4.20 6.43
C LEU A 117 -14.59 2.72 6.51
N ASP A 118 -15.49 2.23 5.65
CA ASP A 118 -15.80 0.81 5.55
C ASP A 118 -14.61 -0.02 5.03
N PHE A 119 -13.74 0.56 4.21
CA PHE A 119 -12.44 -0.02 3.85
C PHE A 119 -11.50 -0.07 5.05
N SER A 120 -11.31 1.04 5.78
CA SER A 120 -10.45 1.05 6.97
C SER A 120 -10.91 0.02 8.01
N VAL A 121 -12.21 -0.08 8.28
CA VAL A 121 -12.77 -1.09 9.20
C VAL A 121 -12.43 -2.51 8.73
N SER A 122 -12.48 -2.79 7.43
CA SER A 122 -12.16 -4.12 6.89
C SER A 122 -10.68 -4.42 6.97
N GLU A 123 -9.82 -3.46 6.61
CA GLU A 123 -8.37 -3.59 6.64
C GLU A 123 -7.84 -3.79 8.07
N LEU A 124 -8.41 -3.08 9.05
CA LEU A 124 -8.13 -3.27 10.48
C LEU A 124 -8.63 -4.63 10.98
N ALA A 125 -9.82 -5.08 10.54
CA ALA A 125 -10.35 -6.39 10.90
C ALA A 125 -9.53 -7.55 10.31
N TRP A 126 -9.10 -7.43 9.05
CA TRP A 126 -8.20 -8.41 8.42
C TRP A 126 -6.86 -8.46 9.15
N SER A 127 -6.33 -7.29 9.53
CA SER A 127 -5.10 -7.17 10.33
C SER A 127 -5.20 -7.95 11.66
N LEU A 128 -6.33 -7.85 12.38
CA LEU A 128 -6.57 -8.65 13.59
C LEU A 128 -6.66 -10.15 13.30
N GLY A 129 -7.28 -10.52 12.18
CA GLY A 129 -7.37 -11.91 11.72
C GLY A 129 -5.98 -12.53 11.52
N GLU A 130 -5.09 -11.85 10.82
CA GLU A 130 -3.72 -12.34 10.60
C GLU A 130 -2.93 -12.44 11.91
N MET A 131 -3.09 -11.47 12.82
CA MET A 131 -2.44 -11.53 14.14
C MET A 131 -2.86 -12.77 14.94
N LYS A 132 -4.12 -13.21 14.80
CA LYS A 132 -4.61 -14.44 15.43
C LYS A 132 -3.95 -15.68 14.84
N GLU A 133 -3.77 -15.72 13.52
CA GLU A 133 -3.08 -16.83 12.83
C GLU A 133 -1.58 -16.90 13.17
N ILE A 134 -0.90 -15.75 13.29
CA ILE A 134 0.49 -15.67 13.75
C ILE A 134 0.61 -16.25 15.17
N ARG A 135 -0.30 -15.86 16.08
CA ARG A 135 -0.32 -16.38 17.46
C ARG A 135 -0.61 -17.88 17.51
N ALA A 136 -1.39 -18.41 16.57
CA ALA A 136 -1.67 -19.85 16.44
C ALA A 136 -0.45 -20.66 15.93
N GLY A 137 0.71 -20.01 15.71
CA GLY A 137 1.95 -20.66 15.30
C GLY A 137 2.07 -20.85 13.79
N SER A 138 1.30 -20.11 12.99
CA SER A 138 1.40 -20.17 11.53
C SER A 138 2.82 -19.81 11.06
N LYS A 139 3.40 -20.67 10.21
CA LYS A 139 4.74 -20.47 9.63
C LYS A 139 4.71 -19.64 8.34
N ASN A 140 3.57 -19.04 8.00
CA ASN A 140 3.45 -18.26 6.78
C ASN A 140 4.15 -16.90 6.94
N VAL A 141 5.32 -16.75 6.32
CA VAL A 141 6.16 -15.55 6.39
C VAL A 141 5.48 -14.33 5.75
N HIS A 142 4.42 -14.52 4.95
CA HIS A 142 3.70 -13.44 4.26
C HIS A 142 2.70 -12.70 5.16
N LEU A 143 2.36 -13.25 6.34
CA LEU A 143 1.38 -12.65 7.27
C LEU A 143 1.84 -11.26 7.75
N GLU A 144 3.14 -11.09 8.01
CA GLU A 144 3.73 -9.81 8.40
C GLU A 144 3.65 -8.75 7.28
N GLY A 145 3.80 -9.18 6.03
CA GLY A 145 3.65 -8.31 4.86
C GLY A 145 2.22 -7.79 4.70
N ASN A 146 1.24 -8.66 4.94
CA ASN A 146 -0.19 -8.32 4.88
C ASN A 146 -0.57 -7.27 5.94
N LEU A 147 -0.17 -7.49 7.20
CA LEU A 147 -0.49 -6.58 8.30
C LEU A 147 0.01 -5.15 8.02
N LYS A 148 1.26 -5.00 7.56
CA LYS A 148 1.81 -3.68 7.22
C LYS A 148 1.09 -3.03 6.04
N ALA A 149 0.74 -3.81 5.01
CA ALA A 149 0.05 -3.31 3.83
C ALA A 149 -1.35 -2.79 4.19
N TRP A 150 -2.12 -3.56 4.96
CA TRP A 150 -3.49 -3.21 5.34
C TRP A 150 -3.55 -2.06 6.34
N LEU A 151 -2.65 -2.00 7.33
CA LEU A 151 -2.53 -0.82 8.21
C LEU A 151 -2.15 0.43 7.42
N SER A 152 -1.26 0.31 6.42
CA SER A 152 -0.88 1.44 5.57
C SER A 152 -2.04 1.93 4.72
N ALA A 153 -2.86 1.02 4.19
CA ALA A 153 -4.05 1.34 3.42
C ALA A 153 -5.14 1.97 4.29
N ALA A 154 -5.39 1.40 5.48
CA ALA A 154 -6.37 1.91 6.43
C ALA A 154 -6.12 3.37 6.79
N LEU A 155 -4.84 3.77 6.94
CA LEU A 155 -4.41 5.13 7.23
C LEU A 155 -4.62 6.12 6.07
N SER A 156 -4.77 5.62 4.84
CA SER A 156 -4.89 6.47 3.65
C SER A 156 -6.33 6.94 3.43
N ASN A 157 -7.31 6.13 3.84
CA ASN A 157 -8.72 6.33 3.50
C ASN A 157 -9.33 7.59 4.14
N GLN A 158 -8.94 7.96 5.38
CA GLN A 158 -9.48 9.15 6.07
C GLN A 158 -9.11 10.44 5.33
N ASP A 159 -7.91 10.49 4.74
CA ASP A 159 -7.45 11.67 4.00
C ASP A 159 -8.27 11.86 2.73
N THR A 160 -8.48 10.80 1.96
CA THR A 160 -9.33 10.83 0.78
C THR A 160 -10.79 11.16 1.12
N CYS A 161 -11.28 10.73 2.28
CA CYS A 161 -12.60 11.16 2.78
C CYS A 161 -12.66 12.68 2.94
N LEU A 162 -11.67 13.28 3.61
CA LEU A 162 -11.63 14.73 3.83
C LEU A 162 -11.45 15.51 2.52
N GLU A 163 -10.61 15.01 1.61
CA GLU A 163 -10.40 15.60 0.28
C GLU A 163 -11.67 15.58 -0.58
N GLY A 164 -12.57 14.61 -0.38
CA GLY A 164 -13.86 14.56 -1.05
C GLY A 164 -14.71 15.82 -0.83
N PHE A 165 -14.52 16.52 0.29
CA PHE A 165 -15.25 17.77 0.59
C PHE A 165 -14.64 19.02 -0.07
N GLU A 166 -13.53 18.89 -0.81
CA GLU A 166 -13.02 19.99 -1.62
C GLU A 166 -14.08 20.48 -2.62
N GLY A 167 -14.25 21.80 -2.72
CA GLY A 167 -15.28 22.42 -3.55
C GLY A 167 -16.70 22.41 -2.96
N THR A 168 -16.87 22.00 -1.70
CA THR A 168 -18.12 22.17 -0.92
C THR A 168 -18.01 23.36 0.04
N ASP A 169 -19.07 23.62 0.83
CA ASP A 169 -19.04 24.64 1.91
C ASP A 169 -18.29 24.15 3.18
N ARG A 170 -17.86 22.88 3.19
CA ARG A 170 -17.05 22.23 4.24
C ARG A 170 -17.70 22.18 5.63
N LYS A 171 -19.01 22.36 5.74
CA LYS A 171 -19.71 22.23 7.04
C LYS A 171 -19.63 20.81 7.56
N VAL A 172 -20.00 19.81 6.75
CA VAL A 172 -19.92 18.40 7.16
C VAL A 172 -18.48 18.00 7.44
N GLU A 173 -17.51 18.42 6.61
CA GLU A 173 -16.08 18.22 6.85
C GLU A 173 -15.69 18.67 8.27
N THR A 174 -16.11 19.87 8.67
CA THR A 174 -15.81 20.44 9.99
C THR A 174 -16.34 19.58 11.14
N PHE A 175 -17.53 19.00 11.01
CA PHE A 175 -18.10 18.12 12.04
C PHE A 175 -17.37 16.78 12.14
N ILE A 176 -16.96 16.19 11.02
CA ILE A 176 -16.40 14.84 11.01
C ILE A 176 -14.87 14.81 11.18
N LYS A 177 -14.19 15.93 10.94
CA LYS A 177 -12.72 16.05 10.93
C LYS A 177 -12.07 15.60 12.23
N GLY A 178 -12.68 15.89 13.38
CA GLY A 178 -12.18 15.45 14.69
C GLY A 178 -12.06 13.94 14.78
N SER A 179 -13.16 13.21 14.56
CA SER A 179 -13.18 11.75 14.61
C SER A 179 -12.26 11.11 13.57
N LEU A 180 -12.19 11.66 12.35
CA LEU A 180 -11.28 11.15 11.32
C LEU A 180 -9.80 11.37 11.68
N THR A 181 -9.48 12.49 12.34
CA THR A 181 -8.14 12.78 12.84
C THR A 181 -7.76 11.78 13.94
N GLN A 182 -8.67 11.49 14.87
CA GLN A 182 -8.47 10.51 15.92
C GLN A 182 -8.22 9.11 15.36
N VAL A 183 -9.04 8.65 14.40
CA VAL A 183 -8.82 7.38 13.70
C VAL A 183 -7.45 7.35 13.02
N THR A 184 -7.08 8.43 12.32
CA THR A 184 -5.78 8.56 11.65
C THR A 184 -4.61 8.43 12.64
N GLN A 185 -4.69 9.10 13.79
CA GLN A 185 -3.67 9.05 14.85
C GLN A 185 -3.53 7.65 15.43
N LEU A 186 -4.65 7.00 15.77
CA LEU A 186 -4.65 5.65 16.33
C LEU A 186 -4.05 4.62 15.36
N ILE A 187 -4.44 4.66 14.07
CA ILE A 187 -3.85 3.77 13.05
C ILE A 187 -2.35 4.06 12.91
N GLY A 188 -1.94 5.33 12.92
CA GLY A 188 -0.54 5.75 12.89
C GLY A 188 0.26 5.17 14.07
N ASN A 189 -0.28 5.22 15.28
CA ASN A 189 0.35 4.66 16.48
C ASN A 189 0.50 3.14 16.40
N VAL A 190 -0.54 2.43 15.94
CA VAL A 190 -0.48 0.98 15.72
C VAL A 190 0.60 0.63 14.69
N LEU A 191 0.72 1.39 13.60
CA LEU A 191 1.72 1.18 12.57
C LEU A 191 3.16 1.43 13.07
N THR A 192 3.34 2.43 13.94
CA THR A 192 4.60 2.71 14.62
C THR A 192 4.99 1.56 15.55
N LEU A 193 4.08 1.11 16.42
CA LEU A 193 4.28 -0.03 17.31
C LEU A 193 4.65 -1.30 16.54
N TYR A 194 3.87 -1.59 15.48
CA TYR A 194 4.13 -2.71 14.60
C TYR A 194 5.54 -2.64 14.00
N SER A 195 5.92 -1.48 13.48
CA SER A 195 7.24 -1.28 12.86
C SER A 195 8.38 -1.41 13.87
N GLN A 196 8.23 -0.89 15.08
CA GLN A 196 9.21 -1.01 16.16
C GLN A 196 9.44 -2.48 16.52
N LEU A 197 8.37 -3.24 16.73
CA LEU A 197 8.46 -4.67 17.08
C LEU A 197 9.21 -5.50 16.05
N HIS A 198 9.03 -5.20 14.77
CA HIS A 198 9.66 -5.94 13.67
C HIS A 198 11.03 -5.36 13.26
N SER A 199 11.45 -4.25 13.86
CA SER A 199 12.77 -3.64 13.69
C SER A 199 13.80 -4.05 14.75
N LEU A 200 13.35 -4.65 15.87
CA LEU A 200 14.21 -5.11 16.97
C LEU A 200 15.08 -6.31 16.53
N PRO A 201 16.28 -6.49 17.13
CA PRO A 201 17.30 -7.45 16.66
C PRO A 201 16.93 -8.93 16.82
N PHE A 202 15.77 -9.26 17.39
CA PHE A 202 15.24 -10.62 17.42
C PHE A 202 14.56 -10.95 16.09
N LYS A 203 15.36 -11.04 15.04
CA LYS A 203 15.02 -11.90 13.91
C LYS A 203 15.13 -13.34 14.41
N PRO A 204 14.08 -14.18 14.37
CA PRO A 204 14.29 -15.61 14.46
C PRO A 204 15.31 -15.98 13.38
N GLN A 205 16.27 -16.80 13.77
CA GLN A 205 17.41 -17.22 12.94
C GLN A 205 16.87 -17.67 11.57
N ARG A 206 17.14 -16.87 10.52
CA ARG A 206 16.85 -17.24 9.13
C ARG A 206 17.85 -18.32 8.71
N ASN A 207 17.63 -19.54 9.17
CA ASN A 207 18.24 -20.71 8.57
C ASN A 207 17.46 -21.08 7.32
N SER A 208 17.58 -20.27 6.27
CA SER A 208 17.25 -20.73 4.92
C SER A 208 18.49 -21.41 4.33
N THR A 209 18.87 -22.54 4.90
CA THR A 209 19.62 -23.55 4.15
C THR A 209 18.61 -24.21 3.21
N ILE A 210 18.30 -23.51 2.12
CA ILE A 210 17.66 -24.16 0.96
C ILE A 210 18.78 -25.01 0.36
N LYS A 211 18.85 -26.27 0.78
CA LYS A 211 19.51 -27.28 -0.02
C LYS A 211 18.79 -27.28 -1.37
N SER A 212 19.59 -27.14 -2.42
CA SER A 212 19.17 -27.33 -3.80
C SER A 212 18.72 -28.78 -3.98
N GLU A 213 17.47 -29.08 -3.64
CA GLU A 213 16.80 -30.31 -4.04
C GLU A 213 15.99 -30.00 -5.29
N THR A 214 16.45 -30.64 -6.36
CA THR A 214 15.81 -30.88 -7.65
C THR A 214 14.30 -30.64 -7.71
N GLU A 215 13.92 -29.87 -8.73
CA GLU A 215 12.57 -29.50 -9.12
C GLU A 215 11.55 -30.64 -9.01
N SER A 216 10.62 -30.50 -8.06
CA SER A 216 9.24 -30.93 -8.25
C SER A 216 8.33 -29.82 -7.72
N MET A 217 7.41 -29.35 -8.57
CA MET A 217 6.48 -28.25 -8.25
C MET A 217 5.52 -28.68 -7.15
N VAL A 218 5.88 -28.43 -5.89
CA VAL A 218 4.95 -28.56 -4.76
C VAL A 218 4.16 -27.26 -4.64
N PHE A 219 2.93 -27.25 -5.13
CA PHE A 219 2.02 -26.10 -5.02
C PHE A 219 1.51 -25.91 -3.57
N PRO A 220 1.39 -24.66 -3.06
CA PRO A 220 0.76 -24.37 -1.77
C PRO A 220 -0.69 -24.87 -1.70
N LYS A 221 -1.17 -25.24 -0.50
CA LYS A 221 -2.52 -25.78 -0.24
C LYS A 221 -3.71 -24.86 -0.63
N TRP A 222 -3.44 -23.58 -0.91
CA TRP A 222 -4.46 -22.61 -1.32
C TRP A 222 -4.62 -22.48 -2.85
N ILE A 223 -3.73 -23.11 -3.63
CA ILE A 223 -3.87 -23.21 -5.08
C ILE A 223 -4.91 -24.29 -5.38
N THR A 224 -6.00 -23.87 -6.03
CA THR A 224 -7.06 -24.80 -6.45
C THR A 224 -6.55 -25.72 -7.56
N ASP A 225 -7.14 -26.90 -7.70
CA ASP A 225 -6.71 -27.84 -8.74
C ASP A 225 -6.91 -27.28 -10.16
N GLY A 226 -7.88 -26.37 -10.35
CA GLY A 226 -8.06 -25.62 -11.60
C GLY A 226 -6.95 -24.61 -11.90
N ASP A 227 -6.32 -24.03 -10.88
CA ASP A 227 -5.15 -23.14 -11.05
C ASP A 227 -3.88 -23.94 -11.42
N LYS A 228 -3.76 -25.18 -10.95
CA LYS A 228 -2.66 -26.11 -11.34
C LYS A 228 -2.75 -26.45 -12.82
N GLU A 229 -3.97 -26.64 -13.34
CA GLU A 229 -4.22 -26.96 -14.75
C GLU A 229 -3.99 -25.76 -15.71
N LEU A 230 -4.23 -24.54 -15.22
CA LEU A 230 -3.95 -23.27 -15.90
C LEU A 230 -2.44 -22.96 -16.04
N LEU A 231 -1.61 -23.51 -15.15
CA LEU A 231 -0.15 -23.33 -15.15
C LEU A 231 0.59 -24.36 -16.04
N LEU A 232 -0.05 -25.52 -16.30
CA LEU A 232 0.56 -26.64 -17.03
C LEU A 232 0.15 -26.71 -18.51
N SER A 233 -0.78 -25.87 -18.98
CA SER A 233 -1.31 -25.95 -20.35
C SER A 233 -0.92 -24.76 -21.26
N ARG A 234 -0.55 -25.08 -22.51
CA ARG A 234 -0.40 -24.13 -23.63
C ARG A 234 -1.76 -23.47 -23.96
N PRO A 235 -1.80 -22.27 -24.58
CA PRO A 235 -2.97 -21.39 -24.62
C PRO A 235 -4.05 -21.85 -25.61
N LYS A 236 -4.73 -22.96 -25.29
CA LYS A 236 -6.05 -23.33 -25.76
C LYS A 236 -6.79 -23.94 -24.57
N GLY A 237 -7.81 -23.26 -24.05
CA GLY A 237 -8.63 -23.78 -22.96
C GLY A 237 -8.50 -23.04 -21.62
N LYS A 238 -8.43 -21.71 -21.59
CA LYS A 238 -8.80 -20.98 -20.36
C LYS A 238 -10.31 -21.07 -20.20
N HIS A 239 -10.78 -21.60 -19.07
CA HIS A 239 -12.19 -21.49 -18.69
C HIS A 239 -12.60 -20.01 -18.69
N ILE A 240 -13.62 -19.64 -19.45
CA ILE A 240 -14.17 -18.28 -19.50
C ILE A 240 -15.53 -18.37 -18.83
N ASP A 241 -15.70 -17.64 -17.72
CA ASP A 241 -16.95 -17.64 -16.97
C ASP A 241 -18.01 -16.75 -17.66
N ALA A 242 -17.58 -15.61 -18.21
CA ALA A 242 -18.47 -14.69 -18.91
C ALA A 242 -17.83 -14.09 -20.16
N VAL A 243 -18.64 -13.89 -21.21
CA VAL A 243 -18.23 -13.19 -22.44
C VAL A 243 -19.06 -11.93 -22.58
N VAL A 244 -18.41 -10.78 -22.75
CA VAL A 244 -19.03 -9.49 -23.02
C VAL A 244 -18.78 -9.12 -24.48
N ALA A 245 -19.84 -8.76 -25.22
CA ALA A 245 -19.72 -8.33 -26.60
C ALA A 245 -20.84 -7.35 -27.00
N LEU A 246 -20.46 -6.19 -27.54
CA LEU A 246 -21.41 -5.16 -28.00
C LEU A 246 -22.31 -5.66 -29.15
N ASP A 247 -21.79 -6.53 -30.02
CA ASP A 247 -22.50 -7.11 -31.17
C ASP A 247 -23.56 -8.15 -30.79
N GLY A 248 -23.65 -8.53 -29.50
CA GLY A 248 -24.58 -9.54 -29.01
C GLY A 248 -24.09 -10.98 -29.15
N SER A 249 -22.85 -11.20 -29.57
CA SER A 249 -22.24 -12.55 -29.69
C SER A 249 -21.67 -13.10 -28.37
N GLY A 250 -21.91 -12.43 -27.25
CA GLY A 250 -21.49 -12.81 -25.90
C GLY A 250 -22.70 -13.01 -24.97
N HIS A 251 -22.43 -13.39 -23.72
CA HIS A 251 -23.46 -13.55 -22.68
C HIS A 251 -24.04 -12.18 -22.25
N TYR A 252 -23.22 -11.13 -22.27
CA TYR A 252 -23.59 -9.78 -21.85
C TYR A 252 -23.22 -8.74 -22.91
N ARG A 253 -23.94 -7.61 -22.92
CA ARG A 253 -23.61 -6.44 -23.74
C ARG A 253 -22.83 -5.35 -22.99
N SER A 254 -22.78 -5.41 -21.67
CA SER A 254 -22.05 -4.49 -20.81
C SER A 254 -21.08 -5.25 -19.91
N ILE A 255 -19.98 -4.60 -19.53
CA ILE A 255 -19.01 -5.18 -18.61
C ILE A 255 -19.58 -5.19 -17.19
N THR A 256 -20.34 -4.15 -16.83
CA THR A 256 -20.99 -4.04 -15.51
C THR A 256 -21.90 -5.23 -15.24
N SER A 257 -22.75 -5.64 -16.18
CA SER A 257 -23.65 -6.79 -15.97
C SER A 257 -22.91 -8.12 -15.79
N ALA A 258 -21.77 -8.32 -16.47
CA ALA A 258 -20.95 -9.50 -16.27
C ALA A 258 -20.25 -9.51 -14.89
N ILE A 259 -19.86 -8.33 -14.40
CA ILE A 259 -19.30 -8.17 -13.04
C ILE A 259 -20.38 -8.42 -11.99
N ASP A 260 -21.60 -7.94 -12.20
CA ASP A 260 -22.71 -8.09 -11.26
C ASP A 260 -23.10 -9.55 -11.03
N GLU A 261 -23.01 -10.40 -12.06
CA GLU A 261 -23.22 -11.85 -11.94
C GLU A 261 -22.09 -12.56 -11.16
N ALA A 262 -20.86 -12.03 -11.22
CA ALA A 262 -19.72 -12.69 -10.58
C ALA A 262 -19.96 -12.93 -9.07
N PRO A 263 -19.63 -14.13 -8.54
CA PRO A 263 -19.87 -14.45 -7.14
C PRO A 263 -19.15 -13.49 -6.19
N ARG A 264 -19.83 -13.14 -5.10
CA ARG A 264 -19.25 -12.31 -4.02
C ARG A 264 -18.29 -13.14 -3.18
N TYR A 265 -17.14 -12.56 -2.84
CA TYR A 265 -16.10 -13.16 -2.01
C TYR A 265 -15.60 -14.52 -2.53
N SER A 266 -15.57 -14.69 -3.85
CA SER A 266 -15.08 -15.91 -4.49
C SER A 266 -13.60 -16.13 -4.20
N ASN A 267 -13.25 -17.34 -3.77
CA ASN A 267 -11.87 -17.81 -3.68
C ASN A 267 -11.33 -18.33 -5.02
N ARG A 268 -12.21 -18.57 -6.01
CA ARG A 268 -11.84 -18.94 -7.38
C ARG A 268 -11.77 -17.70 -8.26
N ARG A 269 -10.83 -17.69 -9.20
CA ARG A 269 -10.77 -16.66 -10.25
C ARG A 269 -11.99 -16.74 -11.18
N TYR A 270 -12.69 -15.61 -11.34
CA TYR A 270 -13.81 -15.45 -12.26
C TYR A 270 -13.36 -14.65 -13.48
N ILE A 271 -13.31 -15.27 -14.65
CA ILE A 271 -12.72 -14.74 -15.88
C ILE A 271 -13.82 -14.17 -16.79
N ILE A 272 -13.80 -12.86 -16.98
CA ILE A 272 -14.67 -12.13 -17.91
C ILE A 272 -13.84 -11.77 -19.14
N TYR A 273 -14.18 -12.39 -20.27
CA TYR A 273 -13.61 -12.04 -21.57
C TYR A 273 -14.42 -10.93 -22.23
N VAL A 274 -13.78 -9.81 -22.53
CA VAL A 274 -14.39 -8.62 -23.09
C VAL A 274 -13.92 -8.46 -24.53
N LYS A 275 -14.80 -8.77 -25.49
CA LYS A 275 -14.48 -8.64 -26.91
C LYS A 275 -14.22 -7.18 -27.27
N ARG A 276 -13.54 -6.96 -28.38
CA ARG A 276 -13.27 -5.65 -28.98
C ARG A 276 -14.48 -4.73 -28.97
N GLY A 277 -14.22 -3.44 -28.80
CA GLY A 277 -15.26 -2.43 -28.75
C GLY A 277 -14.88 -1.29 -27.80
N VAL A 278 -15.66 -0.20 -27.91
CA VAL A 278 -15.59 0.92 -26.97
C VAL A 278 -16.83 0.85 -26.08
N TYR A 279 -16.62 0.48 -24.83
CA TYR A 279 -17.64 0.34 -23.80
C TYR A 279 -17.73 1.66 -23.03
N HIS A 280 -18.82 2.40 -23.26
CA HIS A 280 -19.09 3.66 -22.57
C HIS A 280 -19.78 3.40 -21.24
N GLU A 281 -18.98 3.06 -20.22
CA GLU A 281 -19.44 2.68 -18.89
C GLU A 281 -18.53 3.30 -17.82
N ASN A 282 -19.12 3.69 -16.68
CA ASN A 282 -18.39 3.93 -15.44
C ASN A 282 -18.56 2.70 -14.54
N ILE A 283 -17.48 1.95 -14.33
CA ILE A 283 -17.49 0.68 -13.60
C ILE A 283 -16.96 0.91 -12.19
N ASP A 284 -17.71 0.46 -11.18
CA ASP A 284 -17.32 0.55 -9.76
C ASP A 284 -17.38 -0.84 -9.11
N MET A 285 -16.25 -1.55 -9.15
CA MET A 285 -16.13 -2.92 -8.67
C MET A 285 -15.79 -2.93 -7.17
N LYS A 286 -16.83 -3.05 -6.35
CA LYS A 286 -16.73 -3.03 -4.88
C LYS A 286 -15.92 -4.20 -4.32
N LYS A 287 -15.43 -4.04 -3.08
CA LYS A 287 -14.54 -4.98 -2.39
C LYS A 287 -15.04 -6.43 -2.30
N GLN A 288 -16.36 -6.64 -2.45
CA GLN A 288 -16.96 -7.97 -2.41
C GLN A 288 -16.72 -8.76 -3.70
N LYS A 289 -16.30 -8.13 -4.80
CA LYS A 289 -16.03 -8.81 -6.08
C LYS A 289 -14.56 -9.24 -6.14
N THR A 290 -14.19 -10.24 -5.34
CA THR A 290 -12.80 -10.73 -5.26
C THR A 290 -12.43 -11.64 -6.43
N ASN A 291 -11.15 -11.68 -6.79
CA ASN A 291 -10.57 -12.56 -7.81
C ASN A 291 -11.23 -12.46 -9.21
N VAL A 292 -11.78 -11.30 -9.56
CA VAL A 292 -12.27 -11.04 -10.91
C VAL A 292 -11.09 -10.77 -11.85
N MET A 293 -11.12 -11.37 -13.04
CA MET A 293 -10.16 -11.13 -14.11
C MET A 293 -10.85 -10.62 -15.37
N LEU A 294 -10.48 -9.42 -15.84
CA LEU A 294 -10.89 -8.91 -17.14
C LEU A 294 -9.83 -9.23 -18.19
N VAL A 295 -10.23 -9.78 -19.33
CA VAL A 295 -9.36 -10.08 -20.47
C VAL A 295 -9.94 -9.48 -21.74
N GLY A 296 -9.23 -8.54 -22.36
CA GLY A 296 -9.63 -7.94 -23.63
C GLY A 296 -9.04 -8.61 -24.87
N ASP A 297 -9.45 -8.13 -26.04
CA ASP A 297 -8.87 -8.52 -27.34
C ASP A 297 -7.53 -7.83 -27.63
N GLY A 298 -7.15 -6.82 -26.85
CA GLY A 298 -5.92 -6.06 -27.04
C GLY A 298 -6.02 -4.61 -26.56
N ILE A 299 -4.87 -4.04 -26.20
CA ILE A 299 -4.73 -2.59 -25.93
C ILE A 299 -5.22 -1.80 -27.14
N GLY A 300 -6.06 -0.80 -26.92
CA GLY A 300 -6.65 0.06 -27.95
C GLY A 300 -7.77 -0.60 -28.76
N VAL A 301 -8.02 -1.89 -28.55
CA VAL A 301 -9.05 -2.68 -29.25
C VAL A 301 -10.25 -2.94 -28.34
N THR A 302 -10.01 -3.30 -27.07
CA THR A 302 -11.04 -3.35 -26.03
C THR A 302 -10.84 -2.17 -25.09
N VAL A 303 -11.77 -1.21 -25.12
CA VAL A 303 -11.66 0.07 -24.42
C VAL A 303 -12.86 0.28 -23.51
N VAL A 304 -12.63 0.59 -22.23
CA VAL A 304 -13.66 1.17 -21.34
C VAL A 304 -13.43 2.68 -21.27
N SER A 305 -14.45 3.48 -21.58
CA SER A 305 -14.32 4.93 -21.73
C SER A 305 -15.39 5.68 -20.95
N GLY A 306 -14.96 6.64 -20.13
CA GLY A 306 -15.81 7.59 -19.40
C GLY A 306 -15.28 9.02 -19.53
N ASN A 307 -15.98 9.98 -18.94
CA ASN A 307 -15.61 11.39 -18.98
C ASN A 307 -15.95 12.18 -17.70
N ARG A 308 -16.23 11.47 -16.59
CA ARG A 308 -16.47 12.11 -15.29
C ARG A 308 -15.23 12.89 -14.87
N ASN A 309 -15.45 14.09 -14.34
CA ASN A 309 -14.37 14.99 -13.92
C ASN A 309 -14.80 15.90 -12.77
N PHE A 310 -13.82 16.54 -12.15
CA PHE A 310 -14.01 17.40 -10.99
C PHE A 310 -14.92 18.60 -11.25
N MET A 311 -14.84 19.20 -12.45
CA MET A 311 -15.64 20.38 -12.83
C MET A 311 -17.13 20.06 -12.99
N GLN A 312 -17.48 18.81 -13.25
CA GLN A 312 -18.87 18.32 -13.24
C GLN A 312 -19.43 18.09 -11.82
N GLY A 313 -18.67 18.38 -10.76
CA GLY A 313 -19.11 18.21 -9.37
C GLY A 313 -18.81 16.84 -8.79
N TRP A 314 -18.04 15.99 -9.48
CA TRP A 314 -17.54 14.73 -8.91
C TRP A 314 -16.34 14.99 -8.01
N THR A 315 -16.20 14.20 -6.95
CA THR A 315 -14.93 14.07 -6.23
C THR A 315 -13.91 13.36 -7.11
N THR A 316 -12.61 13.67 -6.96
CA THR A 316 -11.54 12.96 -7.70
C THR A 316 -11.68 11.43 -7.59
N PHE A 317 -12.01 10.93 -6.40
CA PHE A 317 -12.24 9.51 -6.12
C PHE A 317 -13.33 8.88 -7.02
N ARG A 318 -14.39 9.62 -7.35
CA ARG A 318 -15.53 9.17 -8.17
C ARG A 318 -15.45 9.56 -9.65
N THR A 319 -14.43 10.31 -10.06
CA THR A 319 -14.18 10.58 -11.49
C THR A 319 -13.73 9.33 -12.26
N ALA A 320 -13.31 8.28 -11.55
CA ALA A 320 -12.80 7.05 -12.14
C ALA A 320 -13.75 6.46 -13.20
N THR A 321 -13.22 6.21 -14.40
CA THR A 321 -13.93 5.43 -15.42
C THR A 321 -14.06 3.98 -14.97
N VAL A 322 -12.99 3.40 -14.44
CA VAL A 322 -13.03 2.10 -13.77
C VAL A 322 -12.42 2.23 -12.38
N ALA A 323 -13.14 1.76 -11.37
CA ALA A 323 -12.66 1.62 -10.01
C ALA A 323 -12.69 0.14 -9.59
N VAL A 324 -11.60 -0.34 -8.98
CA VAL A 324 -11.48 -1.72 -8.51
C VAL A 324 -11.00 -1.80 -7.06
N SER A 325 -11.85 -2.36 -6.20
CA SER A 325 -11.60 -2.52 -4.76
C SER A 325 -11.55 -3.99 -4.32
N GLY A 326 -11.98 -4.92 -5.18
CA GLY A 326 -12.01 -6.36 -4.87
C GLY A 326 -10.63 -7.01 -4.96
N LYS A 327 -10.13 -7.56 -3.84
CA LYS A 327 -8.81 -8.23 -3.74
C LYS A 327 -8.56 -9.22 -4.89
N GLY A 328 -7.33 -9.24 -5.40
CA GLY A 328 -6.89 -10.20 -6.41
C GLY A 328 -7.38 -9.89 -7.82
N PHE A 329 -7.79 -8.64 -8.07
CA PHE A 329 -8.22 -8.20 -9.39
C PHE A 329 -7.10 -8.32 -10.43
N ILE A 330 -7.42 -8.81 -11.62
CA ILE A 330 -6.50 -8.84 -12.75
C ILE A 330 -7.14 -8.20 -13.97
N ALA A 331 -6.39 -7.35 -14.66
CA ALA A 331 -6.75 -6.92 -16.01
C ALA A 331 -5.65 -7.26 -16.99
N ARG A 332 -6.05 -7.69 -18.19
CA ARG A 332 -5.13 -8.00 -19.28
C ARG A 332 -5.68 -7.56 -20.62
N ASP A 333 -4.81 -6.97 -21.45
CA ASP A 333 -5.14 -6.64 -22.84
C ASP A 333 -6.36 -5.67 -22.95
N MET A 334 -6.46 -4.73 -22.01
CA MET A 334 -7.57 -3.75 -21.87
C MET A 334 -7.05 -2.30 -21.92
N THR A 335 -7.88 -1.36 -22.40
CA THR A 335 -7.66 0.09 -22.23
C THR A 335 -8.72 0.68 -21.30
N PHE A 336 -8.28 1.50 -20.34
CA PHE A 336 -9.11 2.31 -19.45
C PHE A 336 -8.88 3.78 -19.80
N ARG A 337 -9.93 4.51 -20.16
CA ARG A 337 -9.82 5.87 -20.70
C ARG A 337 -10.77 6.84 -20.03
N ASN A 338 -10.25 7.98 -19.62
CA ASN A 338 -11.06 9.16 -19.30
C ASN A 338 -10.86 10.24 -20.38
N THR A 339 -11.94 10.64 -21.05
CA THR A 339 -11.92 11.61 -22.16
C THR A 339 -12.30 13.02 -21.76
N ALA A 340 -12.27 13.37 -20.47
CA ALA A 340 -12.67 14.70 -20.00
C ALA A 340 -11.82 15.83 -20.61
N GLY A 341 -10.53 15.62 -20.84
CA GLY A 341 -9.64 16.68 -21.36
C GLY A 341 -8.96 17.51 -20.25
N PRO A 342 -7.90 18.26 -20.59
CA PRO A 342 -7.07 18.97 -19.62
C PRO A 342 -7.73 20.21 -18.99
N GLU A 343 -8.78 20.76 -19.60
CA GLU A 343 -9.58 21.89 -19.10
C GLU A 343 -10.52 21.51 -17.95
N ASN A 344 -10.76 20.21 -17.75
CA ASN A 344 -11.74 19.70 -16.80
C ASN A 344 -11.12 19.23 -15.47
N HIS A 345 -9.86 19.62 -15.21
CA HIS A 345 -9.10 19.27 -14.01
C HIS A 345 -9.02 17.75 -13.79
N GLN A 346 -9.16 17.26 -12.54
CA GLN A 346 -8.97 15.85 -12.19
C GLN A 346 -10.00 14.95 -12.88
N ALA A 347 -9.51 13.92 -13.57
CA ALA A 347 -10.35 13.00 -14.33
C ALA A 347 -9.70 11.60 -14.43
N VAL A 348 -10.03 10.73 -13.48
CA VAL A 348 -9.37 9.43 -13.34
C VAL A 348 -9.84 8.43 -14.40
N ALA A 349 -8.89 7.75 -15.06
CA ALA A 349 -9.19 6.65 -15.97
C ALA A 349 -9.33 5.32 -15.21
N LEU A 350 -8.41 5.06 -14.28
CA LEU A 350 -8.42 3.86 -13.44
C LEU A 350 -8.07 4.22 -12.00
N ARG A 351 -8.94 3.84 -11.05
CA ARG A 351 -8.67 3.84 -9.62
C ARG A 351 -8.52 2.42 -9.11
N VAL A 352 -7.48 2.18 -8.30
CA VAL A 352 -7.18 0.86 -7.75
C VAL A 352 -6.93 0.96 -6.25
N ASP A 353 -7.74 0.22 -5.50
CA ASP A 353 -7.71 0.00 -4.05
C ASP A 353 -7.98 -1.49 -3.78
N SER A 354 -7.45 -2.33 -4.68
CA SER A 354 -7.46 -3.79 -4.62
C SER A 354 -6.08 -4.31 -4.25
N ASP A 355 -5.97 -4.98 -3.10
CA ASP A 355 -4.74 -5.66 -2.72
C ASP A 355 -4.41 -6.80 -3.67
N GLN A 356 -3.12 -6.99 -3.93
CA GLN A 356 -2.60 -8.05 -4.80
C GLN A 356 -3.23 -8.00 -6.21
N SER A 357 -3.42 -6.79 -6.75
CA SER A 357 -3.94 -6.59 -8.11
C SER A 357 -2.84 -6.52 -9.16
N ALA A 358 -3.10 -7.07 -10.35
CA ALA A 358 -2.14 -7.10 -11.45
C ALA A 358 -2.75 -6.61 -12.77
N PHE A 359 -1.98 -5.80 -13.49
CA PHE A 359 -2.34 -5.27 -14.80
C PHE A 359 -1.27 -5.66 -15.81
N PHE A 360 -1.64 -6.39 -16.86
CA PHE A 360 -0.70 -6.88 -17.86
C PHE A 360 -1.10 -6.46 -19.26
N ARG A 361 -0.24 -5.70 -19.94
CA ARG A 361 -0.56 -5.13 -21.26
C ARG A 361 -1.90 -4.40 -21.22
N CYS A 362 -2.02 -3.47 -20.28
CA CYS A 362 -3.16 -2.56 -20.22
C CYS A 362 -2.73 -1.15 -20.63
N SER A 363 -3.68 -0.31 -21.00
CA SER A 363 -3.43 1.12 -21.14
C SER A 363 -4.34 1.96 -20.25
N MET A 364 -3.77 2.99 -19.65
CA MET A 364 -4.47 3.99 -18.85
C MET A 364 -4.27 5.35 -19.52
N GLU A 365 -5.37 5.93 -20.01
CA GLU A 365 -5.36 7.09 -20.88
C GLU A 365 -6.20 8.22 -20.29
N GLY A 366 -5.57 9.35 -19.99
CA GLY A 366 -6.25 10.55 -19.49
C GLY A 366 -5.36 11.79 -19.63
N TYR A 367 -5.67 12.82 -18.85
CA TYR A 367 -4.85 14.04 -18.73
C TYR A 367 -4.37 14.17 -17.28
N GLN A 368 -5.01 15.01 -16.48
CA GLN A 368 -4.72 15.14 -15.06
C GLN A 368 -5.29 13.93 -14.28
N ASP A 369 -4.50 13.39 -13.36
CA ASP A 369 -4.92 12.32 -12.43
C ASP A 369 -5.33 10.99 -13.12
N THR A 370 -4.64 10.60 -14.19
CA THR A 370 -5.03 9.44 -15.04
C THR A 370 -5.12 8.10 -14.28
N LEU A 371 -4.08 7.73 -13.54
CA LEU A 371 -3.98 6.48 -12.81
C LEU A 371 -3.90 6.76 -11.31
N TYR A 372 -4.98 6.40 -10.60
CA TYR A 372 -5.07 6.56 -9.17
C TYR A 372 -4.74 5.25 -8.45
N ILE A 373 -3.46 5.09 -8.10
CA ILE A 373 -2.94 3.99 -7.28
C ILE A 373 -3.27 4.31 -5.82
N HIS A 374 -4.56 4.23 -5.48
CA HIS A 374 -5.11 4.75 -4.22
C HIS A 374 -4.46 4.11 -2.99
N SER A 375 -4.54 2.78 -2.86
CA SER A 375 -4.02 2.05 -1.69
C SER A 375 -3.62 0.60 -2.03
N LEU A 376 -3.03 -0.10 -1.05
CA LEU A 376 -2.67 -1.53 -1.12
C LEU A 376 -1.61 -1.90 -2.19
N ARG A 377 -1.31 -3.20 -2.35
CA ARG A 377 -0.22 -3.68 -3.23
C ARG A 377 -0.71 -3.90 -4.65
N GLN A 378 0.03 -3.36 -5.62
CA GLN A 378 -0.37 -3.36 -7.03
C GLN A 378 0.84 -3.62 -7.95
N PHE A 379 0.62 -4.30 -9.07
CA PHE A 379 1.65 -4.58 -10.06
C PHE A 379 1.18 -4.23 -11.48
N TYR A 380 1.96 -3.43 -12.19
CA TYR A 380 1.70 -3.05 -13.58
C TYR A 380 2.85 -3.53 -14.44
N ARG A 381 2.55 -4.33 -15.48
CA ARG A 381 3.55 -4.96 -16.34
C ARG A 381 3.22 -4.73 -17.80
N GLU A 382 4.17 -4.17 -18.55
CA GLU A 382 4.00 -3.91 -19.99
C GLU A 382 2.80 -3.01 -20.30
N CYS A 383 2.44 -2.13 -19.35
CA CYS A 383 1.34 -1.19 -19.50
C CYS A 383 1.79 0.09 -20.20
N SER A 384 0.85 0.79 -20.83
CA SER A 384 1.05 2.14 -21.39
C SER A 384 0.23 3.16 -20.62
N ILE A 385 0.85 4.17 -20.03
CA ILE A 385 0.19 5.16 -19.18
C ILE A 385 0.45 6.54 -19.77
N SER A 386 -0.60 7.34 -19.99
CA SER A 386 -0.45 8.69 -20.55
C SER A 386 -1.24 9.75 -19.81
N GLY A 387 -0.64 10.90 -19.56
CA GLY A 387 -1.31 12.05 -18.94
C GLY A 387 -0.47 13.32 -18.91
N THR A 388 -0.88 14.29 -18.09
CA THR A 388 -0.26 15.62 -17.96
C THR A 388 0.19 15.91 -16.53
N ILE A 389 -0.72 16.29 -15.64
CA ILE A 389 -0.43 16.64 -14.26
C ILE A 389 -0.75 15.46 -13.36
N ASP A 390 0.21 15.07 -12.52
CA ASP A 390 0.06 14.07 -11.44
C ASP A 390 -0.57 12.76 -11.93
N PHE A 391 -0.28 12.37 -13.16
CA PHE A 391 -1.09 11.36 -13.83
C PHE A 391 -0.84 9.93 -13.33
N ILE A 392 0.11 9.73 -12.43
CA ILE A 392 0.27 8.53 -11.57
C ILE A 392 0.34 9.00 -10.11
N PHE A 393 -0.75 8.87 -9.36
CA PHE A 393 -0.86 9.41 -8.01
C PHE A 393 -1.55 8.46 -7.05
N GLY A 394 -1.53 8.79 -5.75
CA GLY A 394 -2.09 7.95 -4.69
C GLY A 394 -1.05 7.50 -3.66
N ASN A 395 -1.45 6.58 -2.79
CA ASN A 395 -0.62 6.07 -1.69
C ASN A 395 -0.57 4.53 -1.66
N GLY A 396 -0.76 3.86 -2.80
CA GLY A 396 -0.52 2.41 -2.91
C GLY A 396 0.96 2.04 -2.85
N ALA A 397 1.25 0.75 -2.66
CA ALA A 397 2.56 0.15 -2.87
C ALA A 397 2.59 -0.46 -4.27
N ALA A 398 3.18 0.25 -5.23
CA ALA A 398 3.09 -0.13 -6.63
C ALA A 398 4.45 -0.32 -7.29
N VAL A 399 4.55 -1.39 -8.09
CA VAL A 399 5.67 -1.56 -9.03
C VAL A 399 5.14 -1.50 -10.45
N LEU A 400 5.70 -0.58 -11.24
CA LEU A 400 5.46 -0.43 -12.67
C LEU A 400 6.69 -0.94 -13.40
N GLN A 401 6.61 -2.14 -13.97
CA GLN A 401 7.73 -2.83 -14.59
C GLN A 401 7.55 -2.97 -16.10
N ASN A 402 8.57 -2.60 -16.87
CA ASN A 402 8.54 -2.62 -18.34
C ASN A 402 7.36 -1.81 -18.91
N CYS A 403 6.94 -0.75 -18.23
CA CYS A 403 5.86 0.11 -18.68
C CYS A 403 6.37 1.19 -19.63
N LYS A 404 5.48 1.72 -20.47
CA LYS A 404 5.69 2.91 -21.29
C LYS A 404 4.89 4.06 -20.70
N ILE A 405 5.56 5.16 -20.40
CA ILE A 405 4.99 6.33 -19.74
C ILE A 405 5.10 7.50 -20.73
N PHE A 406 3.96 8.03 -21.17
CA PHE A 406 3.87 9.05 -22.21
C PHE A 406 3.30 10.35 -21.67
N THR A 407 3.99 11.47 -21.86
CA THR A 407 3.42 12.77 -21.50
C THR A 407 2.58 13.30 -22.66
N ARG A 408 1.46 13.94 -22.31
CA ARG A 408 0.58 14.63 -23.27
C ARG A 408 0.82 16.13 -23.23
N GLU A 409 0.18 16.84 -24.16
CA GLU A 409 0.16 18.30 -24.16
C GLU A 409 -0.61 18.83 -22.94
N PRO A 410 0.03 19.63 -22.07
CA PRO A 410 -0.67 20.33 -21.00
C PRO A 410 -1.30 21.64 -21.52
N LEU A 411 -2.11 22.31 -20.71
CA LEU A 411 -2.52 23.69 -21.00
C LEU A 411 -1.34 24.66 -20.85
N PRO A 412 -1.40 25.88 -21.42
CA PRO A 412 -0.37 26.89 -21.21
C PRO A 412 -0.07 27.09 -19.71
N LEU A 413 1.22 27.25 -19.39
CA LEU A 413 1.76 27.46 -18.03
C LEU A 413 1.63 26.28 -17.06
N GLN A 414 0.91 25.20 -17.41
CA GLN A 414 0.90 23.98 -16.61
C GLN A 414 2.25 23.24 -16.72
N LYS A 415 2.65 22.62 -15.61
CA LYS A 415 3.86 21.80 -15.53
C LYS A 415 3.46 20.33 -15.50
N VAL A 416 4.03 19.54 -16.41
CA VAL A 416 3.79 18.10 -16.46
C VAL A 416 4.55 17.42 -15.31
N THR A 417 3.86 16.62 -14.53
CA THR A 417 4.40 15.82 -13.43
C THR A 417 3.95 14.38 -13.60
N ILE A 418 4.91 13.44 -13.63
CA ILE A 418 4.58 12.02 -13.81
C ILE A 418 3.94 11.47 -12.54
N THR A 419 4.56 11.69 -11.37
CA THR A 419 4.05 11.17 -10.11
C THR A 419 3.66 12.23 -9.09
N ALA A 420 2.63 11.91 -8.29
CA ALA A 420 2.27 12.63 -7.08
C ALA A 420 1.95 11.63 -5.96
N GLN A 421 2.99 11.18 -5.26
CA GLN A 421 2.86 10.11 -4.27
C GLN A 421 2.42 10.68 -2.90
N GLY A 422 1.39 10.07 -2.30
CA GLY A 422 0.65 10.55 -1.15
C GLY A 422 0.98 9.92 0.21
N ARG A 423 2.21 9.47 0.47
CA ARG A 423 2.58 8.85 1.76
C ARG A 423 2.67 9.90 2.87
N LYS A 424 1.90 9.70 3.94
CA LYS A 424 1.79 10.64 5.08
C LYS A 424 2.52 10.20 6.34
N ASN A 425 2.89 8.94 6.44
CA ASN A 425 3.57 8.43 7.63
C ASN A 425 4.81 7.61 7.22
N PRO A 426 5.97 7.80 7.87
CA PRO A 426 7.22 7.14 7.50
C PRO A 426 7.16 5.61 7.66
N HIS A 427 6.29 5.12 8.53
CA HIS A 427 6.09 3.69 8.80
C HIS A 427 5.20 3.00 7.76
N GLN A 428 4.51 3.76 6.89
CA GLN A 428 3.78 3.17 5.76
C GLN A 428 4.73 2.46 4.78
N SER A 429 4.30 1.29 4.32
CA SER A 429 5.01 0.46 3.35
C SER A 429 4.77 0.88 1.89
N THR A 430 4.25 2.08 1.66
CA THR A 430 3.70 2.54 0.37
C THR A 430 4.69 3.34 -0.47
N GLY A 431 4.38 3.50 -1.74
CA GLY A 431 5.14 4.31 -2.69
C GLY A 431 5.22 3.67 -4.07
N PHE A 432 5.89 4.35 -4.98
CA PHE A 432 5.96 3.95 -6.38
C PHE A 432 7.38 3.55 -6.77
N SER A 433 7.50 2.39 -7.42
CA SER A 433 8.74 1.94 -8.03
C SER A 433 8.53 1.72 -9.53
N ILE A 434 9.19 2.54 -10.33
CA ILE A 434 9.17 2.48 -11.79
C ILE A 434 10.47 1.81 -12.24
N GLN A 435 10.35 0.64 -12.86
CA GLN A 435 11.48 -0.27 -13.12
C GLN A 435 11.54 -0.67 -14.58
N ASN A 436 12.74 -0.68 -15.16
CA ASN A 436 12.99 -1.18 -16.53
C ASN A 436 12.00 -0.59 -17.55
N SER A 437 11.57 0.64 -17.31
CA SER A 437 10.46 1.27 -18.03
C SER A 437 10.99 2.30 -19.03
N TYR A 438 10.08 2.92 -19.77
CA TYR A 438 10.40 3.91 -20.78
C TYR A 438 9.55 5.17 -20.57
N VAL A 439 10.18 6.30 -20.25
CA VAL A 439 9.54 7.61 -20.12
C VAL A 439 9.79 8.42 -21.39
N TYR A 440 8.73 8.67 -22.14
CA TYR A 440 8.71 9.52 -23.32
C TYR A 440 7.97 10.82 -23.02
N ALA A 441 8.75 11.83 -22.69
CA ALA A 441 8.31 13.19 -22.46
C ALA A 441 8.39 13.97 -23.78
N THR A 442 7.26 14.52 -24.21
CA THR A 442 7.12 15.38 -25.40
C THR A 442 7.17 16.87 -25.04
N ARG A 443 7.12 17.18 -23.74
CA ARG A 443 7.12 18.54 -23.16
C ARG A 443 7.96 18.57 -21.89
N PRO A 444 8.44 19.76 -21.45
CA PRO A 444 9.11 19.91 -20.16
C PRO A 444 8.37 19.20 -19.03
N THR A 445 9.00 18.16 -18.49
CA THR A 445 8.36 17.23 -17.55
C THR A 445 9.23 17.00 -16.32
N TYR A 446 8.58 16.86 -15.16
CA TYR A 446 9.19 16.42 -13.92
C TYR A 446 8.77 14.99 -13.59
N LEU A 447 9.69 14.23 -13.00
CA LEU A 447 9.47 12.85 -12.55
C LEU A 447 8.38 12.76 -11.48
N GLY A 448 8.21 13.80 -10.67
CA GLY A 448 7.08 13.92 -9.75
C GLY A 448 7.19 15.09 -8.78
N ARG A 449 6.19 15.21 -7.90
CA ARG A 449 6.09 16.21 -6.82
C ARG A 449 5.45 15.64 -5.55
N PRO A 450 5.85 16.08 -4.34
CA PRO A 450 5.47 15.42 -3.09
C PRO A 450 4.07 15.83 -2.63
N TRP A 451 3.04 15.11 -3.05
CA TRP A 451 1.67 15.38 -2.64
C TRP A 451 1.49 15.35 -1.12
N LYS A 452 2.23 14.48 -0.43
CA LYS A 452 2.23 14.37 1.04
C LYS A 452 3.65 14.31 1.60
N GLU A 453 3.75 14.58 2.90
CA GLU A 453 5.01 14.87 3.62
C GLU A 453 6.10 13.79 3.45
N TYR A 454 5.74 12.51 3.40
CA TYR A 454 6.70 11.41 3.29
C TYR A 454 6.69 10.78 1.89
N SER A 455 6.27 11.53 0.85
CA SER A 455 6.20 11.08 -0.53
C SER A 455 7.43 10.25 -0.93
N ARG A 456 7.22 9.12 -1.60
CA ARG A 456 8.26 8.14 -1.94
C ARG A 456 8.07 7.58 -3.33
N THR A 457 9.00 7.89 -4.22
CA THR A 457 9.00 7.47 -5.63
C THR A 457 10.41 7.10 -6.06
N VAL A 458 10.56 6.01 -6.80
CA VAL A 458 11.86 5.54 -7.32
C VAL A 458 11.76 5.25 -8.81
N PHE A 459 12.67 5.81 -9.59
CA PHE A 459 12.90 5.42 -10.99
C PHE A 459 14.21 4.64 -11.09
N MET A 460 14.14 3.39 -11.56
CA MET A 460 15.33 2.56 -11.70
C MET A 460 15.40 1.79 -13.01
N ASN A 461 16.60 1.69 -13.56
CA ASN A 461 16.88 1.09 -14.87
C ASN A 461 15.94 1.60 -15.98
N THR A 462 15.48 2.84 -15.89
CA THR A 462 14.42 3.39 -16.74
C THR A 462 15.02 4.35 -17.77
N TYR A 463 14.58 4.25 -19.01
CA TYR A 463 14.94 5.20 -20.05
C TYR A 463 14.18 6.52 -19.83
N LEU A 464 14.90 7.64 -19.80
CA LEU A 464 14.35 8.99 -19.67
C LEU A 464 14.68 9.80 -20.93
N SER A 465 13.66 10.16 -21.71
CA SER A 465 13.80 11.03 -22.88
C SER A 465 14.20 12.47 -22.52
N GLY A 466 14.60 13.27 -23.53
CA GLY A 466 15.31 14.54 -23.32
C GLY A 466 14.48 15.69 -22.77
N GLN A 467 13.15 15.56 -22.73
CA GLN A 467 12.27 16.59 -22.18
C GLN A 467 12.04 16.45 -20.65
N VAL A 468 12.55 15.38 -20.04
CA VAL A 468 12.67 15.32 -18.57
C VAL A 468 13.63 16.40 -18.12
N GLN A 469 13.15 17.33 -17.29
CA GLN A 469 13.89 18.52 -16.90
C GLN A 469 15.15 18.13 -16.11
N PRO A 470 16.29 18.85 -16.27
CA PRO A 470 17.50 18.59 -15.50
C PRO A 470 17.27 18.57 -13.99
N ARG A 471 16.39 19.46 -13.49
CA ARG A 471 15.95 19.51 -12.08
C ARG A 471 15.33 18.18 -11.61
N GLY A 472 14.69 17.43 -12.49
CA GLY A 472 14.11 16.12 -12.24
C GLY A 472 12.78 16.18 -11.48
N TRP A 473 12.75 16.85 -10.33
CA TRP A 473 11.62 16.84 -9.40
C TRP A 473 11.09 18.26 -9.16
N LEU A 474 9.80 18.37 -8.87
CA LEU A 474 9.11 19.65 -8.65
C LEU A 474 8.58 19.75 -7.22
N GLU A 475 8.68 20.91 -6.61
CA GLU A 475 8.08 21.20 -5.31
C GLU A 475 6.56 21.04 -5.35
N TRP A 476 5.98 20.69 -4.21
CA TRP A 476 4.53 20.82 -4.04
C TRP A 476 4.18 22.28 -3.74
N TYR A 477 4.73 22.83 -2.65
CA TYR A 477 4.68 24.24 -2.29
C TYR A 477 5.79 24.58 -1.29
N GLY A 478 6.55 25.66 -1.53
CA GLY A 478 7.63 26.09 -0.64
C GLY A 478 8.65 24.97 -0.37
N ASP A 479 9.00 24.78 0.90
CA ASP A 479 9.89 23.74 1.41
C ASP A 479 9.17 22.51 1.96
N PHE A 480 7.84 22.41 1.75
CA PHE A 480 7.04 21.27 2.21
C PHE A 480 7.60 19.94 1.70
N ALA A 481 7.73 18.98 2.63
CA ALA A 481 8.20 17.60 2.40
C ALA A 481 9.65 17.43 1.93
N LEU A 482 10.39 18.50 1.58
CA LEU A 482 11.70 18.37 0.92
C LEU A 482 12.74 17.63 1.77
N ASN A 483 12.59 17.67 3.09
CA ASN A 483 13.46 17.00 4.06
C ASN A 483 13.04 15.55 4.39
N SER A 484 11.76 15.21 4.23
CA SER A 484 11.14 13.97 4.72
C SER A 484 10.70 13.03 3.60
N LEU A 485 10.55 13.53 2.37
CA LEU A 485 10.32 12.72 1.17
C LEU A 485 11.50 11.78 0.89
N TRP A 486 11.26 10.77 0.06
CA TRP A 486 12.28 9.84 -0.40
C TRP A 486 12.18 9.64 -1.92
N TYR A 487 12.92 10.43 -2.68
CA TYR A 487 12.97 10.35 -4.14
C TYR A 487 14.28 9.78 -4.62
N GLY A 488 14.21 8.69 -5.39
CA GLY A 488 15.37 7.90 -5.77
C GLY A 488 15.52 7.70 -7.26
N GLU A 489 16.75 7.80 -7.74
CA GLU A 489 17.12 7.40 -9.12
C GLU A 489 18.27 6.39 -9.09
N TYR A 490 18.13 5.28 -9.83
CA TYR A 490 19.14 4.22 -9.90
C TYR A 490 19.34 3.73 -11.34
N ARG A 491 20.53 3.93 -11.91
CA ARG A 491 20.90 3.42 -13.24
C ARG A 491 19.89 3.74 -14.36
N ASN A 492 19.24 4.90 -14.27
CA ASN A 492 18.45 5.43 -15.39
C ASN A 492 19.39 5.81 -16.54
N HIS A 493 18.87 5.79 -17.76
CA HIS A 493 19.66 6.06 -18.97
C HIS A 493 18.85 6.88 -19.98
N GLY A 494 19.51 7.39 -21.01
CA GLY A 494 18.91 8.31 -21.98
C GLY A 494 19.18 9.78 -21.66
N PRO A 495 18.79 10.69 -22.57
CA PRO A 495 19.16 12.11 -22.50
C PRO A 495 18.60 12.86 -21.27
N GLY A 496 17.47 12.41 -20.71
CA GLY A 496 16.88 12.99 -19.49
C GLY A 496 17.42 12.42 -18.18
N ALA A 497 18.33 11.45 -18.23
CA ALA A 497 18.81 10.71 -17.06
C ALA A 497 20.04 11.32 -16.37
N SER A 498 20.60 12.42 -16.89
CA SER A 498 21.72 13.09 -16.22
C SER A 498 21.33 13.56 -14.83
N LEU A 499 22.15 13.22 -13.84
CA LEU A 499 21.91 13.57 -12.45
C LEU A 499 22.55 14.90 -12.02
N SER A 500 23.39 15.52 -12.87
CA SER A 500 24.17 16.71 -12.51
C SER A 500 23.33 17.96 -12.25
N GLY A 501 22.15 18.07 -12.88
CA GLY A 501 21.23 19.20 -12.74
C GLY A 501 20.10 19.00 -11.72
N ARG A 502 20.10 17.87 -10.99
CA ARG A 502 19.02 17.51 -10.08
C ARG A 502 18.95 18.44 -8.87
N VAL A 503 17.76 18.50 -8.26
CA VAL A 503 17.53 19.16 -6.98
C VAL A 503 18.50 18.70 -5.89
N GLN A 504 18.78 19.59 -4.93
CA GLN A 504 19.67 19.32 -3.78
C GLN A 504 18.88 19.13 -2.48
N TRP A 505 17.65 18.60 -2.57
CA TRP A 505 16.79 18.38 -1.40
C TRP A 505 17.34 17.22 -0.56
N PRO A 506 17.29 17.29 0.79
CA PRO A 506 17.75 16.18 1.63
C PRO A 506 17.04 14.86 1.37
N GLY A 507 15.75 14.90 0.98
CA GLY A 507 14.98 13.71 0.60
C GLY A 507 15.26 13.16 -0.81
N TYR A 508 16.08 13.83 -1.61
CA TYR A 508 16.49 13.33 -2.93
C TYR A 508 17.76 12.48 -2.80
N HIS A 509 17.76 11.32 -3.47
CA HIS A 509 18.81 10.32 -3.36
C HIS A 509 19.26 9.82 -4.73
N MET A 510 20.51 10.13 -5.07
CA MET A 510 21.24 9.37 -6.09
C MET A 510 21.60 8.01 -5.51
N ILE A 511 20.87 6.96 -5.92
CA ILE A 511 21.10 5.63 -5.38
C ILE A 511 22.35 5.05 -6.02
N LYS A 512 23.41 4.85 -5.22
CA LYS A 512 24.65 4.20 -5.66
C LYS A 512 24.72 2.73 -5.23
N ASP A 513 24.20 2.43 -4.04
CA ASP A 513 24.18 1.08 -3.49
C ASP A 513 23.02 0.26 -4.08
N ALA A 514 23.34 -0.87 -4.70
CA ALA A 514 22.37 -1.82 -5.23
C ALA A 514 21.48 -2.41 -4.12
N SER A 515 21.95 -2.49 -2.87
CA SER A 515 21.17 -3.00 -1.74
C SER A 515 19.94 -2.12 -1.44
N VAL A 516 20.10 -0.79 -1.60
CA VAL A 516 19.03 0.20 -1.45
C VAL A 516 18.04 0.08 -2.60
N ALA A 517 18.52 0.03 -3.85
CA ALA A 517 17.65 -0.19 -5.01
C ALA A 517 16.88 -1.52 -4.92
N ASN A 518 17.51 -2.58 -4.38
CA ASN A 518 16.91 -3.90 -4.23
C ASN A 518 15.69 -3.88 -3.30
N PHE A 519 15.60 -2.96 -2.33
CA PHE A 519 14.41 -2.80 -1.49
C PHE A 519 13.15 -2.49 -2.32
N PHE A 520 13.30 -1.74 -3.41
CA PHE A 520 12.19 -1.30 -4.25
C PHE A 520 11.77 -2.32 -5.31
N THR A 521 12.42 -3.48 -5.37
CA THR A 521 12.10 -4.55 -6.34
C THR A 521 10.77 -5.24 -6.07
N VAL A 522 10.23 -5.94 -7.07
CA VAL A 522 8.95 -6.66 -6.96
C VAL A 522 8.92 -7.60 -5.76
N GLY A 523 9.96 -8.40 -5.57
CA GLY A 523 10.02 -9.40 -4.50
C GLY A 523 10.06 -8.80 -3.10
N ARG A 524 10.63 -7.61 -2.92
CA ARG A 524 10.79 -6.98 -1.60
C ARG A 524 9.75 -5.92 -1.29
N PHE A 525 9.41 -5.09 -2.26
CA PHE A 525 8.59 -3.91 -2.05
C PHE A 525 7.10 -4.25 -1.93
N ILE A 526 6.64 -5.20 -2.76
CA ILE A 526 5.22 -5.62 -2.81
C ILE A 526 5.04 -7.11 -2.49
N ASP A 527 6.08 -7.75 -1.94
CA ASP A 527 6.10 -9.19 -1.65
C ASP A 527 5.65 -10.05 -2.86
N GLY A 528 6.08 -9.66 -4.07
CA GLY A 528 5.51 -10.18 -5.32
C GLY A 528 5.56 -11.71 -5.46
N ARG A 529 6.56 -12.37 -4.85
CA ARG A 529 6.70 -13.84 -4.89
C ARG A 529 5.51 -14.57 -4.25
N SER A 530 4.81 -13.93 -3.31
CA SER A 530 3.72 -14.57 -2.57
C SER A 530 2.41 -14.64 -3.35
N TRP A 531 2.22 -13.78 -4.35
CA TRP A 531 0.93 -13.62 -5.03
C TRP A 531 1.00 -13.48 -6.55
N LEU A 532 2.10 -12.95 -7.13
CA LEU A 532 2.19 -12.79 -8.59
C LEU A 532 2.24 -14.12 -9.37
N PRO A 533 2.87 -15.22 -8.90
CA PRO A 533 2.87 -16.48 -9.65
C PRO A 533 1.46 -17.00 -10.00
N SER A 534 0.48 -16.82 -9.11
CA SER A 534 -0.90 -17.25 -9.36
C SER A 534 -1.63 -16.41 -10.41
N THR A 535 -1.10 -15.24 -10.77
CA THR A 535 -1.66 -14.38 -11.83
C THR A 535 -1.32 -14.89 -13.24
N GLY A 536 -0.28 -15.72 -13.36
CA GLY A 536 0.31 -16.13 -14.65
C GLY A 536 1.06 -15.01 -15.39
N VAL A 537 1.21 -13.82 -14.79
CA VAL A 537 2.01 -12.71 -15.33
C VAL A 537 3.48 -12.98 -15.04
N LYS A 538 4.33 -12.92 -16.08
CA LYS A 538 5.78 -12.99 -15.91
C LYS A 538 6.30 -11.67 -15.34
N PHE A 539 7.18 -11.76 -14.36
CA PHE A 539 7.79 -10.59 -13.72
C PHE A 539 9.26 -10.85 -13.39
N SER A 540 10.06 -9.78 -13.37
CA SER A 540 11.40 -9.81 -12.81
C SER A 540 11.30 -9.50 -11.32
N ASP A 541 11.74 -10.44 -10.49
CA ASP A 541 11.55 -10.35 -9.05
C ASP A 541 12.48 -9.32 -8.38
N GLY A 542 13.76 -9.34 -8.74
CA GLY A 542 14.79 -8.46 -8.20
C GLY A 542 15.32 -7.44 -9.22
N LEU A 543 16.46 -6.83 -8.89
CA LEU A 543 17.26 -6.12 -9.88
C LEU A 543 17.78 -7.19 -10.86
N ALA A 544 17.30 -7.18 -12.10
CA ALA A 544 17.85 -8.04 -13.13
C ALA A 544 19.33 -7.69 -13.33
N ASN A 545 20.20 -8.71 -13.39
CA ASN A 545 21.56 -8.55 -13.92
C ASN A 545 21.53 -8.41 -15.43
#